data_AF-A0A2V6Y179-F1
#
_entry.id   AF-A0A2V6Y179-F1
#
_cell.length_a   1.000
_cell.length_b   1.000
_cell.length_c   1.000
_cell.angle_alpha   90.00
_cell.angle_beta   90.00
_cell.angle_gamma   90.00
#
_symmetry.space_group_name_H-M   'P 1'
#
loop_
_entity.id
_entity.type
_entity.pdbx_description
1 polymer ?
#
loop_
_entity_poly.entity_id
_entity_poly.type
_entity_poly.pdbx_seq_one_letter_code
_entity_poly.pdbx_strand_id
1 'polypeptide(L)'
;MRALAHALVVVLLAAALGGCATWSWWPFRPAAMLLIRADRAADELRFRQALALYDEFLARYPDDAEAARVLESRDTVAAIVTTREELIRLRSQLRARESEVTKLREEVARLRQEVSSRQAETDKLRADLERLKQMDLRLERVR
;
A
#
# COMPACT_ATOMS: atom_id res chain seq x y z
N MET A 1 -27.46 6.24 69.16
CA MET A 1 -26.88 7.57 68.84
C MET A 1 -25.39 7.49 68.49
N ARG A 2 -24.52 6.87 69.32
CA ARG A 2 -23.08 6.76 69.05
C ARG A 2 -22.71 5.90 67.81
N ALA A 3 -23.41 4.79 67.57
CA ALA A 3 -23.16 3.94 66.40
C ALA A 3 -23.49 4.62 65.06
N LEU A 4 -24.51 5.49 65.03
CA LEU A 4 -24.86 6.28 63.85
C LEU A 4 -23.80 7.35 63.57
N ALA A 5 -23.24 7.97 64.60
CA ALA A 5 -22.15 8.93 64.46
C ALA A 5 -20.87 8.28 63.91
N HIS A 6 -20.53 7.07 64.37
CA HIS A 6 -19.38 6.34 63.84
C HIS A 6 -19.58 5.90 62.38
N ALA A 7 -20.79 5.46 62.00
CA ALA A 7 -21.10 5.12 60.61
C ALA A 7 -20.97 6.35 59.68
N LEU A 8 -21.45 7.52 60.12
CA LEU A 8 -21.37 8.76 59.36
C LEU A 8 -19.92 9.25 59.19
N VAL A 9 -19.10 9.09 60.24
CA VAL A 9 -17.67 9.42 60.21
C VAL A 9 -16.90 8.49 59.27
N VAL A 10 -17.19 7.18 59.26
CA VAL A 10 -16.54 6.23 58.33
C VAL A 10 -16.90 6.52 56.88
N VAL A 11 -18.16 6.88 56.60
CA VAL A 11 -18.59 7.27 55.25
C VAL A 11 -17.94 8.58 54.80
N LEU A 12 -17.83 9.57 55.69
CA LEU A 12 -17.13 10.83 55.41
C LEU A 12 -15.61 10.64 55.23
N LEU A 13 -14.99 9.77 56.01
CA LEU A 13 -13.57 9.42 55.88
C LEU A 13 -13.29 8.65 54.58
N ALA A 14 -14.19 7.76 54.17
CA ALA A 14 -14.10 7.07 52.88
C ALA A 14 -14.27 8.04 51.70
N ALA A 15 -15.13 9.06 51.82
CA ALA A 15 -15.31 10.11 50.81
C ALA A 15 -14.14 11.11 50.75
N ALA A 16 -13.43 11.33 51.86
CA ALA A 16 -12.29 12.25 51.92
C ALA A 16 -10.94 11.58 51.55
N LEU A 17 -10.77 10.30 51.85
CA LEU A 17 -9.57 9.51 51.47
C LEU A 17 -9.72 8.84 50.09
N GLY A 18 -10.96 8.57 49.67
CA GLY A 18 -11.31 8.32 48.28
C GLY A 18 -11.26 9.62 47.51
N GLY A 19 -10.04 10.15 47.31
CA GLY A 19 -9.80 11.36 46.57
C GLY A 19 -10.52 11.38 45.23
N CYS A 20 -10.61 12.57 44.64
CA CYS A 20 -11.27 12.89 43.37
C CYS A 20 -10.89 12.04 42.13
N ALA A 21 -10.15 10.94 42.28
CA ALA A 21 -9.88 9.93 41.26
C ALA A 21 -11.11 9.04 40.94
N THR A 22 -12.04 8.84 41.88
CA THR A 22 -13.21 7.96 41.65
C THR A 22 -14.33 8.58 40.83
N TRP A 23 -14.30 9.90 40.57
CA TRP A 23 -15.24 10.58 39.64
C TRP A 23 -14.67 10.71 38.21
N SER A 24 -13.59 10.01 37.89
CA SER A 24 -13.11 9.83 36.50
C SER A 24 -13.72 8.60 35.81
N TRP A 25 -14.45 7.77 36.55
CA TRP A 25 -15.03 6.50 36.13
C TRP A 25 -16.43 6.68 35.52
N TRP A 26 -16.53 7.13 34.27
CA TRP A 26 -17.70 6.78 33.47
C TRP A 26 -17.44 6.77 31.96
N PRO A 27 -17.92 5.75 31.21
CA PRO A 27 -17.72 5.60 29.76
C PRO A 27 -18.50 6.64 28.92
N PHE A 28 -19.25 7.53 29.56
CA PHE A 28 -20.05 8.58 28.92
C PHE A 28 -19.27 9.87 28.66
N ARG A 29 -17.94 9.90 28.87
CA ARG A 29 -17.12 11.04 28.47
C ARG A 29 -17.08 11.12 26.93
N PRO A 30 -17.30 12.30 26.33
CA PRO A 30 -17.35 12.44 24.88
C PRO A 30 -16.01 12.10 24.20
N ALA A 31 -14.89 12.29 24.90
CA ALA A 31 -13.56 11.84 24.46
C ALA A 31 -13.48 10.31 24.32
N ALA A 32 -13.93 9.56 25.35
CA ALA A 32 -13.92 8.10 25.33
C ALA A 32 -14.80 7.53 24.21
N MET A 33 -15.98 8.10 23.98
CA MET A 33 -16.86 7.68 22.88
C MET A 33 -16.27 7.98 21.49
N LEU A 34 -15.49 9.05 21.34
CA LEU A 34 -14.80 9.35 20.09
C LEU A 34 -13.67 8.34 19.85
N LEU A 35 -12.87 8.04 20.88
CA LEU A 35 -11.80 7.06 20.81
C LEU A 35 -12.31 5.66 20.47
N ILE A 36 -13.38 5.19 21.11
CA ILE A 36 -14.01 3.89 20.80
C ILE A 36 -14.45 3.81 19.33
N ARG A 37 -14.95 4.92 18.76
CA ARG A 37 -15.32 4.97 17.34
C ARG A 37 -14.10 4.93 16.42
N ALA A 38 -13.01 5.60 16.80
CA ALA A 38 -11.75 5.57 16.07
C ALA A 38 -11.14 4.17 16.06
N ASP A 39 -11.03 3.53 17.23
CA ASP A 39 -10.53 2.17 17.41
C ASP A 39 -11.36 1.17 16.58
N ARG A 40 -12.71 1.24 16.68
CA ARG A 40 -13.59 0.39 15.87
C ARG A 40 -13.41 0.61 14.36
N ALA A 41 -13.20 1.85 13.92
CA ALA A 41 -12.93 2.12 12.51
C ALA A 41 -11.60 1.52 12.07
N ALA A 42 -10.58 1.48 12.93
CA ALA A 42 -9.32 0.81 12.64
C ALA A 42 -9.49 -0.71 12.56
N ASP A 43 -10.23 -1.32 13.50
CA ASP A 43 -10.54 -2.76 13.53
C ASP A 43 -11.30 -3.21 12.27
N GLU A 44 -12.25 -2.39 11.81
CA GLU A 44 -13.00 -2.63 10.57
C GLU A 44 -12.21 -2.29 9.30
N LEU A 45 -10.89 -2.03 9.40
CA LEU A 45 -10.00 -1.68 8.30
C LEU A 45 -10.40 -0.39 7.55
N ARG A 46 -11.25 0.44 8.17
CA ARG A 46 -11.67 1.77 7.67
C ARG A 46 -10.62 2.82 8.02
N PHE A 47 -9.37 2.59 7.63
CA PHE A 47 -8.19 3.34 8.10
C PHE A 47 -8.27 4.85 7.86
N ARG A 48 -8.76 5.32 6.71
CA ARG A 48 -8.92 6.76 6.46
C ARG A 48 -9.92 7.42 7.41
N GLN A 49 -10.97 6.69 7.76
CA GLN A 49 -11.95 7.17 8.73
C GLN A 49 -11.39 7.11 10.15
N ALA A 50 -10.64 6.06 10.50
CA ALA A 50 -9.94 5.98 11.78
C ALA A 50 -8.97 7.15 11.98
N LEU A 51 -8.18 7.49 10.96
CA LEU A 51 -7.29 8.68 10.98
C LEU A 51 -8.06 9.96 11.27
N ALA A 52 -9.15 10.21 10.54
CA ALA A 52 -9.95 11.42 10.75
C ALA A 52 -10.50 11.50 12.18
N LEU A 53 -10.89 10.38 12.78
CA LEU A 53 -11.39 10.33 14.16
C LEU A 53 -10.28 10.50 15.20
N TYR A 54 -9.09 9.96 14.96
CA TYR A 54 -7.94 10.20 15.83
C TYR A 54 -7.46 11.65 15.74
N ASP A 55 -7.40 12.23 14.54
CA ASP A 55 -7.07 13.65 14.35
C ASP A 55 -8.10 14.55 15.04
N GLU A 56 -9.39 14.21 14.95
CA GLU A 56 -10.46 14.91 15.67
C GLU A 56 -10.30 14.79 17.20
N PHE A 57 -9.90 13.62 17.71
CA PHE A 57 -9.65 13.43 19.14
C PHE A 57 -8.51 14.32 19.62
N LEU A 58 -7.38 14.32 18.91
CA LEU A 58 -6.20 15.09 19.27
C LEU A 58 -6.44 16.60 19.19
N ALA A 59 -7.26 17.04 18.21
CA ALA A 59 -7.64 18.44 18.09
C ALA A 59 -8.59 18.91 19.21
N ARG A 60 -9.52 18.05 19.65
CA ARG A 60 -10.56 18.43 20.63
C ARG A 60 -10.16 18.17 22.08
N TYR A 61 -9.28 17.20 22.32
CA TYR A 61 -8.87 16.77 23.66
C TYR A 61 -7.34 16.62 23.76
N PRO A 62 -6.56 17.70 23.53
CA PRO A 62 -5.10 17.62 23.51
C PRO A 62 -4.48 17.23 24.87
N ASP A 63 -5.12 17.61 25.97
CA ASP A 63 -4.65 17.35 27.34
C ASP A 63 -5.24 16.08 27.97
N ASP A 64 -5.94 15.24 27.20
CA ASP A 64 -6.49 13.99 27.71
C ASP A 64 -5.37 12.97 27.98
N ALA A 65 -5.54 12.15 29.02
CA ALA A 65 -4.55 11.13 29.42
C ALA A 65 -4.26 10.13 28.29
N GLU A 66 -5.21 9.89 27.38
CA GLU A 66 -5.07 8.97 26.25
C GLU A 66 -4.41 9.62 25.03
N ALA A 67 -4.13 10.93 25.01
CA ALA A 67 -3.63 11.64 23.83
C ALA A 67 -2.32 11.04 23.27
N ALA A 68 -1.40 10.62 24.15
CA ALA A 68 -0.16 9.97 23.73
C ALA A 68 -0.41 8.63 23.01
N ARG A 69 -1.33 7.80 23.53
CA ARG A 69 -1.73 6.53 22.91
C ARG A 69 -2.40 6.77 21.56
N VAL A 70 -3.23 7.80 21.48
CA VAL A 70 -3.93 8.18 20.25
C VAL A 70 -2.94 8.61 19.17
N LEU A 71 -1.91 9.39 19.51
CA LEU A 71 -0.84 9.76 18.57
C LEU A 71 -0.15 8.52 17.98
N GLU A 72 0.26 7.56 18.82
CA GLU A 72 0.88 6.33 18.36
C GLU A 72 -0.07 5.51 17.45
N SER A 73 -1.33 5.34 17.88
CA SER A 73 -2.35 4.62 17.12
C SER A 73 -2.65 5.31 15.78
N ARG A 74 -2.62 6.64 15.75
CA ARG A 74 -2.81 7.45 14.55
C ARG A 74 -1.64 7.30 13.58
N ASP A 75 -0.41 7.33 14.07
CA ASP A 75 0.79 7.19 13.23
C ASP A 75 0.93 5.78 12.65
N THR A 76 0.59 4.74 13.42
CA THR A 76 0.54 3.37 12.90
C THR A 76 -0.50 3.21 11.80
N VAL A 77 -1.71 3.76 11.99
CA VAL A 77 -2.73 3.77 10.94
C VAL A 77 -2.29 4.58 9.72
N ALA A 78 -1.61 5.71 9.91
CA ALA A 78 -1.09 6.53 8.82
C ALA A 78 -0.08 5.74 7.98
N ALA A 79 0.83 5.02 8.63
CA ALA A 79 1.77 4.13 7.96
C ALA A 79 1.08 3.01 7.18
N ILE A 80 -0.04 2.47 7.68
CA ILE A 80 -0.83 1.47 6.95
C ILE A 80 -1.45 2.08 5.68
N VAL A 81 -1.96 3.31 5.75
CA VAL A 81 -2.54 3.98 4.57
C VAL A 81 -1.48 4.23 3.50
N THR A 82 -0.34 4.80 3.88
CA THR A 82 0.74 5.11 2.93
C THR A 82 1.29 3.85 2.27
N THR A 83 1.58 2.81 3.05
CA THR A 83 2.07 1.53 2.51
C THR A 83 1.07 0.86 1.57
N ARG A 84 -0.24 0.98 1.83
CA ARG A 84 -1.27 0.47 0.91
C ARG A 84 -1.29 1.24 -0.41
N GLU A 85 -1.14 2.55 -0.38
CA GLU A 85 -1.09 3.39 -1.59
C GLU A 85 0.18 3.08 -2.41
N GLU A 86 1.32 2.89 -1.75
CA GLU A 86 2.56 2.45 -2.38
C GLU A 86 2.42 1.07 -3.03
N LEU A 87 1.78 0.10 -2.35
CA LEU A 87 1.51 -1.22 -2.92
C LEU A 87 0.64 -1.14 -4.17
N ILE A 88 -0.38 -0.28 -4.19
CA ILE A 88 -1.22 -0.07 -5.37
C ILE A 88 -0.39 0.50 -6.52
N ARG A 89 0.43 1.52 -6.24
CA ARG A 89 1.33 2.12 -7.23
C ARG A 89 2.31 1.09 -7.79
N LEU A 90 2.99 0.32 -6.94
CA LEU A 90 3.94 -0.70 -7.36
C LEU A 90 3.26 -1.79 -8.21
N ARG A 91 2.05 -2.22 -7.85
CA ARG A 91 1.27 -3.16 -8.67
C ARG A 91 0.94 -2.61 -10.05
N SER A 92 0.59 -1.32 -10.16
CA SER A 92 0.36 -0.69 -11.47
C SER A 92 1.63 -0.62 -12.32
N GLN A 93 2.77 -0.32 -11.69
CA GLN A 93 4.07 -0.28 -12.37
C GLN A 93 4.49 -1.67 -12.86
N LEU A 94 4.29 -2.70 -12.04
CA LEU A 94 4.58 -4.09 -12.42
C LEU A 94 3.76 -4.50 -13.65
N ARG A 95 2.45 -4.25 -13.66
CA ARG A 95 1.59 -4.56 -14.81
C ARG A 95 2.03 -3.83 -16.09
N ALA A 96 2.43 -2.57 -15.96
CA ALA A 96 2.95 -1.81 -17.10
C ALA A 96 4.23 -2.44 -17.65
N ARG A 97 5.18 -2.80 -16.78
CA ARG A 97 6.42 -3.48 -17.17
C ARG A 97 6.17 -4.85 -17.79
N GLU A 98 5.24 -5.63 -17.26
CA GLU A 98 4.84 -6.91 -17.86
C GLU A 98 4.33 -6.71 -19.29
N SER A 99 3.52 -5.68 -19.54
CA SER A 99 3.03 -5.33 -20.87
C SER A 99 4.12 -4.86 -21.84
N GLU A 100 5.15 -4.17 -21.33
CA GLU A 100 6.32 -3.80 -22.12
C GLU A 100 7.13 -5.04 -22.49
N VAL A 101 7.33 -5.96 -21.55
CA VAL A 101 8.04 -7.23 -21.80
C VAL A 101 7.32 -8.07 -22.85
N THR A 102 5.98 -8.14 -22.84
CA THR A 102 5.24 -8.87 -23.88
C THR A 102 5.43 -8.24 -25.26
N LYS A 103 5.36 -6.91 -25.37
CA LYS A 103 5.61 -6.20 -26.63
C LYS A 103 7.03 -6.43 -27.15
N LEU A 104 8.03 -6.32 -26.29
CA LEU A 104 9.42 -6.58 -26.65
C LEU A 104 9.62 -8.03 -27.12
N ARG A 105 8.95 -9.01 -26.51
CA ARG A 105 9.00 -10.41 -26.97
C ARG A 105 8.41 -10.57 -28.37
N GLU A 106 7.29 -9.90 -28.66
CA GLU A 106 6.69 -9.89 -30.01
C GLU A 106 7.61 -9.23 -31.03
N GLU A 107 8.22 -8.09 -30.69
CA GLU A 107 9.19 -7.40 -31.56
C GLU A 107 10.41 -8.28 -31.84
N VAL A 108 10.97 -8.93 -30.82
CA VAL A 108 12.08 -9.87 -31.00
C VAL A 108 11.68 -11.04 -31.92
N ALA A 109 10.46 -11.56 -31.79
CA ALA A 109 9.97 -12.63 -32.66
C ALA A 109 9.86 -12.15 -34.12
N ARG A 110 9.32 -10.95 -34.36
CA ARG A 110 9.25 -10.34 -35.70
C ARG A 110 10.63 -10.12 -36.30
N LEU A 111 11.56 -9.54 -35.55
CA LEU A 111 12.93 -9.30 -36.02
C LEU A 111 13.65 -10.61 -36.37
N ARG A 112 13.42 -11.69 -35.60
CA ARG A 112 13.97 -13.01 -35.95
C ARG A 112 13.43 -13.53 -37.27
N GLN A 113 12.15 -13.33 -37.56
CA GLN A 113 11.55 -13.70 -38.84
C GLN A 113 12.08 -12.85 -40.00
N GLU A 114 12.29 -11.55 -39.78
CA GLU A 114 12.91 -10.68 -40.80
C GLU A 114 14.35 -11.11 -41.11
N VAL A 115 15.14 -11.45 -40.09
CA VAL A 115 16.51 -11.94 -40.26
C VAL A 115 16.53 -13.25 -41.05
N SER A 116 15.65 -14.20 -40.74
CA SER A 116 15.61 -15.47 -41.48
C SER A 116 15.15 -15.29 -42.94
N SER A 117 14.20 -14.39 -43.20
CA SER A 117 13.78 -14.05 -44.56
C SER A 117 14.93 -13.45 -45.37
N ARG A 118 15.65 -12.48 -44.79
CA ARG A 118 16.81 -11.85 -45.44
C ARG A 118 17.92 -12.87 -45.70
N GLN A 119 18.18 -13.78 -44.77
CA GLN A 119 19.16 -14.86 -44.98
C GLN A 119 18.78 -15.72 -46.20
N ALA A 120 17.51 -16.14 -46.29
CA ALA A 120 17.03 -16.92 -47.44
C ALA A 120 17.14 -16.15 -48.76
N GLU A 121 16.87 -14.84 -48.77
CA GLU A 121 17.08 -13.99 -49.94
C GLU A 121 18.56 -13.90 -50.32
N THR A 122 19.46 -13.72 -49.36
CA THR A 122 20.90 -13.68 -49.64
C THR A 122 21.43 -14.99 -50.21
N ASP A 123 20.92 -16.14 -49.74
CA ASP A 123 21.33 -17.44 -50.24
C ASP A 123 20.82 -17.68 -51.68
N LYS A 124 19.60 -17.24 -51.99
CA LYS A 124 19.08 -17.25 -53.37
C LYS A 124 19.93 -16.39 -54.30
N LEU A 125 20.22 -15.15 -53.91
CA LEU A 125 21.06 -14.25 -54.71
C LEU A 125 22.47 -14.81 -54.93
N ARG A 126 23.05 -15.47 -53.93
CA ARG A 126 24.33 -16.18 -54.08
C ARG A 126 24.25 -17.31 -55.09
N ALA A 127 23.20 -18.12 -55.03
CA ALA A 127 23.00 -19.22 -55.97
C ALA A 127 22.80 -18.72 -57.40
N ASP A 128 22.04 -17.63 -57.58
CA ASP A 128 21.81 -17.03 -58.90
C ASP A 128 23.09 -16.40 -59.47
N LEU A 129 23.91 -15.73 -58.64
CA LEU A 129 25.23 -15.26 -59.04
C LEU A 129 26.14 -16.40 -59.51
N GLU A 130 26.13 -17.53 -58.81
CA GLU A 130 26.95 -18.69 -59.19
C GLU A 130 26.49 -19.29 -60.53
N ARG A 131 25.17 -19.36 -60.77
CA ARG A 131 24.61 -19.79 -62.05
C ARG A 131 25.04 -18.86 -63.19
N LEU A 132 24.98 -17.55 -62.98
CA LEU A 132 25.39 -16.57 -63.99
C LEU A 132 26.87 -16.71 -64.33
N LYS A 133 27.75 -16.88 -63.34
CA LYS A 133 29.18 -17.16 -63.58
C LYS A 133 29.38 -18.42 -64.41
N GLN A 134 28.66 -19.50 -64.12
CA GLN A 134 28.77 -20.74 -64.88
C GLN A 134 28.28 -20.57 -66.33
N MET A 135 27.24 -19.77 -66.56
CA MET A 135 26.77 -19.43 -67.91
C MET A 135 27.82 -18.63 -68.68
N ASP A 136 28.42 -17.62 -68.04
CA ASP A 136 29.44 -16.78 -68.65
C ASP A 136 30.67 -17.61 -69.09
N LEU A 137 31.19 -18.46 -68.18
CA LEU A 137 32.29 -19.40 -68.48
C LEU A 137 31.96 -20.42 -69.57
N ARG A 138 30.68 -20.73 -69.81
CA ARG A 138 30.26 -21.58 -70.92
C ARG A 138 30.26 -20.81 -72.23
N LEU A 139 29.78 -19.56 -72.23
CA LEU A 139 29.76 -18.70 -73.40
C LEU A 139 31.18 -18.36 -73.88
N GLU A 140 32.11 -18.09 -72.96
CA GLU A 140 33.52 -17.86 -73.29
C GLU A 140 34.19 -19.07 -73.94
N ARG A 141 33.86 -20.29 -73.52
CA ARG A 141 34.41 -21.53 -74.10
C ARG A 141 33.87 -21.88 -75.50
N VAL A 142 32.72 -21.31 -75.87
CA VAL A 142 32.06 -21.60 -77.16
C VAL A 142 32.48 -20.60 -78.24
N ARG A 143 33.06 -19.46 -77.86
CA ARG A 143 33.67 -18.47 -78.77
C ARG A 143 35.10 -18.82 -79.11
#